data_AF-A0AAF0TDT0-F1
#
_entry.id   AF-A0AAF0TDT0-F1
#
_cell.length_a   1.000
_cell.length_b   1.000
_cell.length_c   1.000
_cell.angle_alpha   90.00
_cell.angle_beta   90.00
_cell.angle_gamma   90.00
#
_symmetry.space_group_name_H-M   'P 1'
#
loop_
_entity.id
_entity.type
_entity.pdbx_description
1 polymer ?
#
loop_
_entity_poly.entity_id
_entity_poly.type
_entity_poly.pdbx_seq_one_letter_code
_entity_poly.pdbx_strand_id
1 'polypeptide(L)' 'MYRDLREVFWWNGMKRDITDFVAKCPNCQQVKVEHQRPGGMTQEINIPTWK' A
#
# COMPACT_ATOMS: atom_id res chain seq x y z
N MET A 1 -8.35 7.32 -6.43
CA MET A 1 -9.59 6.99 -5.70
C MET A 1 -9.88 7.93 -4.53
N TYR A 2 -9.14 7.89 -3.40
CA TYR A 2 -9.52 8.75 -2.26
C TYR A 2 -9.51 10.25 -2.59
N ARG A 3 -8.46 10.73 -3.27
CA ARG A 3 -8.36 12.16 -3.64
C ARG A 3 -9.50 12.58 -4.57
N ASP A 4 -9.70 11.86 -5.67
CA ASP A 4 -10.73 12.15 -6.66
C ASP A 4 -12.15 12.08 -6.07
N LEU A 5 -12.43 11.08 -5.23
CA LEU A 5 -13.73 10.93 -4.59
C LEU A 5 -13.98 11.99 -3.51
N ARG A 6 -12.94 12.46 -2.82
CA ARG A 6 -13.06 13.50 -1.78
C ARG A 6 -13.49 14.86 -2.33
N GLU A 7 -13.29 15.10 -3.62
CA GLU A 7 -13.71 16.36 -4.27
C GLU A 7 -15.23 16.45 -4.43
N VAL A 8 -15.92 15.31 -4.50
CA VAL A 8 -17.36 15.24 -4.78
C VAL A 8 -18.14 14.67 -3.59
N PHE A 9 -17.53 13.82 -2.78
CA PHE A 9 -18.17 13.10 -1.68
C PHE A 9 -17.40 13.21 -0.38
N TRP A 10 -18.11 13.26 0.75
CA TRP A 10 -17.52 13.24 2.08
C TRP A 10 -18.41 12.49 3.08
N TRP A 11 -17.82 11.53 3.81
CA TRP A 11 -18.44 10.87 4.95
C TRP A 11 -17.38 10.39 5.96
N ASN A 12 -17.81 10.11 7.19
CA ASN A 12 -16.92 9.64 8.23
C ASN A 12 -16.44 8.21 7.91
N GLY A 13 -15.12 7.97 7.94
CA GLY A 13 -14.55 6.67 7.61
C GLY A 13 -14.27 6.43 6.13
N MET A 14 -14.57 7.38 5.23
CA MET A 14 -14.40 7.24 3.77
C MET A 14 -13.04 6.70 3.33
N LYS A 15 -11.95 7.17 3.96
CA LYS A 15 -10.59 6.69 3.65
C LYS A 15 -10.45 5.19 3.96
N ARG A 16 -11.03 4.71 5.06
CA ARG A 16 -11.00 3.31 5.46
C ARG A 16 -11.81 2.47 4.49
N ASP A 17 -13.03 2.88 4.18
CA ASP A 17 -13.92 2.14 3.28
C ASP A 17 -13.31 1.99 1.88
N ILE A 18 -12.69 3.05 1.36
CA ILE A 18 -11.99 3.01 0.08
C ILE A 18 -10.79 2.07 0.15
N THR A 19 -10.05 2.05 1.26
CA THR A 19 -8.91 1.15 1.44
C THR A 19 -9.38 -0.31 1.47
N ASP A 20 -10.44 -0.60 2.21
CA ASP A 20 -11.03 -1.93 2.33
C ASP A 20 -11.60 -2.42 0.99
N PHE A 21 -12.22 -1.52 0.21
CA PHE A 21 -12.71 -1.82 -1.13
C PHE A 21 -11.56 -2.17 -2.10
N VAL A 22 -10.51 -1.34 -2.15
CA VAL A 22 -9.33 -1.58 -3.00
C VAL A 22 -8.58 -2.84 -2.58
N ALA A 23 -8.55 -3.16 -1.28
CA ALA A 23 -7.97 -4.39 -0.77
C ALA A 23 -8.70 -5.65 -1.29
N LYS A 24 -10.03 -5.59 -1.42
CA LYS A 24 -10.86 -6.71 -1.90
C LYS A 24 -10.90 -6.84 -3.43
N CYS A 25 -10.45 -5.83 -4.17
CA CYS A 25 -10.46 -5.80 -5.63
C CYS A 25 -9.35 -6.70 -6.22
N PRO A 26 -9.65 -7.84 -6.87
CA PRO A 26 -8.63 -8.77 -7.36
C PRO A 26 -7.77 -8.18 -8.47
N ASN A 27 -8.38 -7.41 -9.38
CA ASN A 27 -7.66 -6.72 -10.45
C ASN A 27 -6.68 -5.67 -9.88
N CYS A 28 -7.11 -4.91 -8.88
CA CYS A 28 -6.28 -3.92 -8.20
C CYS A 28 -5.08 -4.56 -7.49
N GLN A 29 -5.28 -5.75 -6.89
CA GLN A 29 -4.19 -6.51 -6.27
C GLN A 29 -3.19 -7.04 -7.31
N GLN A 30 -3.67 -7.59 -8.43
CA GLN A 30 -2.82 -8.10 -9.50
C GLN A 30 -1.92 -7.00 -10.10
N VAL A 31 -2.51 -5.87 -10.48
CA VAL A 31 -1.77 -4.71 -11.00
C VAL A 31 -0.75 -4.21 -9.98
N LYS A 32 -1.09 -4.23 -8.69
CA LYS A 32 -0.15 -3.80 -7.64
C LYS A 32 1.03 -4.77 -7.51
N VAL A 33 0.84 -6.08 -7.65
CA VAL A 33 1.94 -7.06 -7.61
C VAL A 33 2.86 -6.89 -8.82
N GLU A 34 2.29 -6.71 -10.02
CA GLU A 34 3.06 -6.50 -11.25
C GLU A 34 3.96 -5.26 -11.18
N HIS A 35 3.48 -4.19 -10.56
CA HIS A 35 4.21 -2.92 -10.47
C HIS A 35 4.96 -2.71 -9.15
N GLN A 36 4.80 -3.62 -8.18
CA GLN A 36 5.64 -3.59 -7.00
C GLN A 36 7.03 -4.07 -7.38
N ARG A 37 8.01 -3.17 -7.29
CA ARG A 37 9.41 -3.57 -7.34
C ARG A 37 9.63 -4.58 -6.20
N PRO A 38 10.09 -5.80 -6.49
CA PRO A 38 10.47 -6.71 -5.43
C PRO A 38 11.50 -5.99 -4.56
N GLY A 39 11.27 -5.97 -3.26
CA GLY A 39 12.26 -5.48 -2.32
C GLY A 39 13.55 -6.25 -2.58
N GLY A 40 14.65 -5.55 -2.81
CA GLY A 40 15.95 -6.19 -2.96
C GLY A 40 16.25 -7.05 -1.73
N MET A 41 17.12 -8.05 -1.90
CA MET A 41 17.57 -8.87 -0.78
C MET A 41 18.20 -7.96 0.27
N THR A 42 17.54 -7.81 1.43
CA THR A 42 18.08 -7.08 2.57
C THR A 42 19.35 -7.80 2.99
N GLN A 43 20.52 -7.23 2.68
CA GLN A 43 21.77 -7.73 3.22
C GLN A 43 21.73 -7.50 4.73
N GLU A 44 21.90 -8.57 5.51
CA GLU A 44 22.12 -8.45 6.94
C GLU A 44 23.45 -7.73 7.16
N ILE A 45 23.37 -6.44 7.44
CA ILE A 45 24.53 -5.67 7.88
C ILE A 45 24.81 -6.13 9.30
N ASN A 46 25.81 -7.01 9.46
CA ASN A 46 26.28 -7.41 10.79
C ASN A 46 26.71 -6.15 11.56
N ILE A 47 25.98 -5.83 12.63
CA ILE A 47 26.31 -4.71 13.51
C ILE A 47 27.60 -5.07 14.23
N PRO A 48 28.71 -4.33 14.03
CA PRO A 48 29.95 -4.62 14.73
C PRO A 48 29.72 -4.39 16.23
N THR A 49 29.89 -5.44 17.02
CA THR A 49 29.99 -5.33 18.48
C THR A 49 31.27 -4.56 18.80
N TRP A 50 31.13 -3.31 19.24
CA TRP A 50 32.23 -2.57 19.82
C TRP A 50 32.65 -3.24 21.15
N LYS A 51 33.95 -3.51 21.29
CA LYS A 51 34.57 -3.91 22.57
C LYS A 51 34.98 -2.69 23.37
#